data_AF-A0A433KYW4-F1
#
_entry.id   AF-A0A433KYW4-F1
#
_cell.length_a   1.000
_cell.length_b   1.000
_cell.length_c   1.000
_cell.angle_alpha   90.00
_cell.angle_beta   90.00
_cell.angle_gamma   90.00
#
_symmetry.space_group_name_H-M   'P 1'
#
loop_
_entity.id
_entity.type
_entity.pdbx_description
1 polymer ?
#
loop_
_entity_poly.entity_id
_entity_poly.type
_entity_poly.pdbx_seq_one_letter_code
_entity_poly.pdbx_strand_id
1 'polypeptide(L)'
;MDIAASLSGLIGGVLIGLAAVWLMATLGRISGVSGILSGLLLEQPAGDSAWRLAFLLGLFSGPLILILLGGGLGNVSGAPDEVIGQPAGDIGLMLLAGLLVGVGTKVGSGCTSGHGVSGLAQGMDLSASVAPFILRGVPLAGIDSVMRAYADRVESWRRLGQLLVPEQLDAITSSIALDDAIEAVDDLLAGRIRGRVVVTMAL
;
A
#
# COMPACT_ATOMS: atom_id res chain seq x y z
N MET A 1 -31.95 -0.18 11.97
CA MET A 1 -30.49 -0.39 12.13
C MET A 1 -30.16 -0.16 13.58
N ASP A 2 -29.49 -1.10 14.22
CA ASP A 2 -29.07 -0.95 15.61
C ASP A 2 -27.98 0.14 15.69
N ILE A 3 -28.22 1.16 16.52
CA ILE A 3 -27.29 2.30 16.70
C ILE A 3 -25.97 1.78 17.27
N ALA A 4 -26.02 0.78 18.14
CA ALA A 4 -24.83 0.18 18.73
C ALA A 4 -23.93 -0.46 17.66
N ALA A 5 -24.51 -1.25 16.74
CA ALA A 5 -23.77 -1.88 15.65
C ALA A 5 -23.14 -0.83 14.70
N SER A 6 -23.87 0.26 14.43
CA SER A 6 -23.39 1.35 13.59
C SER A 6 -22.23 2.11 14.24
N LEU A 7 -22.30 2.35 15.56
CA LEU A 7 -21.24 2.95 16.35
C LEU A 7 -19.99 2.06 16.41
N SER A 8 -20.16 0.76 16.66
CA SER A 8 -19.04 -0.20 16.65
C SER A 8 -18.34 -0.25 15.29
N GLY A 9 -19.12 -0.25 14.19
CA GLY A 9 -18.58 -0.17 12.83
C GLY A 9 -17.80 1.12 12.57
N LEU A 10 -18.34 2.27 12.99
CA LEU A 10 -17.67 3.56 12.87
C LEU A 10 -16.34 3.60 13.64
N ILE A 11 -16.35 3.13 14.90
CA ILE A 11 -15.15 3.07 15.74
C ILE A 11 -14.10 2.17 15.07
N GLY A 12 -14.48 0.98 14.60
CA GLY A 12 -13.59 0.08 13.90
C GLY A 12 -12.98 0.71 12.63
N GLY A 13 -13.80 1.38 11.82
CA GLY A 13 -13.36 2.09 10.62
C GLY A 13 -12.37 3.22 10.93
N VAL A 14 -12.65 4.03 11.95
CA VAL A 14 -11.76 5.12 12.41
C VAL A 14 -10.42 4.56 12.90
N LEU A 15 -10.43 3.48 13.68
CA LEU A 15 -9.21 2.84 14.18
C LEU A 15 -8.34 2.28 13.04
N ILE A 16 -8.96 1.62 12.05
CA ILE A 16 -8.25 1.11 10.87
C ILE A 16 -7.66 2.26 10.06
N GLY A 17 -8.42 3.34 9.83
CA GLY A 17 -7.96 4.53 9.11
C GLY A 17 -6.80 5.23 9.82
N LEU A 18 -6.89 5.44 11.14
CA LEU A 18 -5.81 6.02 11.94
C LEU A 18 -4.55 5.15 11.91
N ALA A 19 -4.69 3.82 11.97
CA ALA A 19 -3.55 2.91 11.85
C ALA A 19 -2.87 3.00 10.47
N ALA A 20 -3.65 3.11 9.40
CA ALA A 20 -3.12 3.30 8.04
C ALA A 20 -2.38 4.63 7.89
N VAL A 21 -2.96 5.72 8.40
CA VAL A 21 -2.32 7.06 8.42
C VAL A 21 -1.06 7.04 9.26
N TRP A 22 -1.06 6.39 10.43
CA TRP A 22 0.11 6.28 11.29
C TRP A 22 1.26 5.53 10.60
N LEU A 23 0.96 4.42 9.93
CA LEU A 23 1.96 3.65 9.17
C LEU A 23 2.58 4.52 8.06
N MET A 24 1.75 5.29 7.36
CA MET A 24 2.20 6.20 6.31
C MET A 24 3.03 7.35 6.89
N ALA A 25 2.59 7.97 7.98
CA ALA A 25 3.26 9.12 8.60
C ALA A 25 4.62 8.76 9.20
N THR A 26 4.77 7.56 9.76
CA THR A 26 5.99 7.14 10.47
C THR A 26 7.00 6.45 9.56
N LEU A 27 6.55 5.55 8.68
CA LEU A 27 7.43 4.73 7.84
C LEU A 27 7.34 5.07 6.36
N GLY A 28 6.43 5.97 5.94
CA GLY A 28 6.20 6.29 4.53
C GLY A 28 5.62 5.12 3.73
N ARG A 29 4.99 4.14 4.41
CA ARG A 29 4.50 2.90 3.78
C ARG A 29 2.97 2.83 3.75
N ILE A 30 2.42 2.11 2.77
CA ILE A 30 0.99 1.90 2.57
C ILE A 30 0.57 0.55 3.20
N SER A 31 -0.57 0.51 3.88
CA SER A 31 -1.10 -0.71 4.52
C SER A 31 -1.77 -1.65 3.52
N GLY A 32 -0.97 -2.46 2.80
CA GLY A 32 -1.45 -3.52 1.92
C GLY A 32 -0.95 -4.91 2.36
N VAL A 33 -1.82 -5.72 2.99
CA VAL A 33 -1.43 -7.01 3.59
C VAL A 33 -0.80 -7.97 2.57
N SER A 34 -1.37 -8.09 1.37
CA SER A 34 -0.82 -8.97 0.32
C SER A 34 0.57 -8.52 -0.18
N GLY A 35 0.83 -7.20 -0.23
CA GLY A 35 2.14 -6.66 -0.57
C GLY A 35 3.18 -6.92 0.52
N ILE A 36 2.78 -6.71 1.78
CA ILE A 36 3.61 -6.96 2.97
C ILE A 36 4.00 -8.44 3.04
N LEU A 37 3.02 -9.34 2.96
CA LEU A 37 3.22 -10.79 3.02
C LEU A 37 4.03 -11.30 1.83
N SER A 38 3.68 -10.91 0.60
CA SER A 38 4.39 -11.40 -0.59
C SER A 38 5.84 -10.96 -0.63
N GLY A 39 6.18 -9.76 -0.17
CA GLY A 39 7.60 -9.38 -0.08
C GLY A 39 8.34 -9.88 1.16
N LEU A 40 7.68 -10.54 2.10
CA LEU A 40 8.37 -11.38 3.11
C LEU A 40 8.65 -12.79 2.58
N LEU A 41 7.74 -13.36 1.79
CA LEU A 41 7.81 -14.74 1.32
C LEU A 41 8.57 -14.90 0.00
N LEU A 42 8.44 -13.95 -0.92
CA LEU A 42 8.91 -14.07 -2.32
C LEU A 42 10.05 -13.11 -2.68
N GLU A 43 10.23 -12.03 -1.93
CA GLU A 43 11.30 -11.05 -2.18
C GLU A 43 12.48 -11.30 -1.22
N GLN A 44 13.72 -11.16 -1.69
CA GLN A 44 14.88 -11.39 -0.84
C GLN A 44 14.95 -10.31 0.27
N PRO A 45 15.18 -10.70 1.54
CA PRO A 45 15.12 -9.78 2.68
C PRO A 45 16.32 -8.83 2.71
N ALA A 46 16.22 -7.72 1.98
CA ALA A 46 17.19 -6.62 2.00
C ALA A 46 16.76 -5.52 3.00
N GLY A 47 16.77 -5.84 4.29
CA GLY A 47 16.60 -4.85 5.39
C GLY A 47 15.16 -4.41 5.71
N ASP A 48 14.20 -4.64 4.82
CA ASP A 48 12.80 -4.19 4.98
C ASP A 48 11.90 -5.19 5.76
N SER A 49 12.42 -6.35 6.19
CA SER A 49 11.62 -7.44 6.77
C SER A 49 11.11 -7.14 8.19
N ALA A 50 11.82 -6.31 8.96
CA ALA A 50 11.52 -6.07 10.37
C ALA A 50 10.14 -5.40 10.58
N TRP A 51 9.86 -4.32 9.85
CA TRP A 51 8.56 -3.63 9.97
C TRP A 51 7.41 -4.47 9.41
N ARG A 52 7.67 -5.25 8.34
CA ARG A 52 6.68 -6.14 7.74
C ARG A 52 6.26 -7.24 8.71
N LEU A 53 7.24 -7.84 9.40
CA LEU A 53 7.00 -8.82 10.45
C LEU A 53 6.25 -8.17 11.62
N ALA A 54 6.68 -6.99 12.09
CA ALA A 54 6.00 -6.27 13.15
C ALA A 54 4.53 -5.98 12.81
N PHE A 55 4.24 -5.57 11.57
CA PHE A 55 2.89 -5.33 11.09
C PHE A 55 2.04 -6.60 11.09
N LEU A 56 2.57 -7.71 10.55
CA LEU A 56 1.83 -8.98 10.55
C LEU A 56 1.60 -9.52 11.97
N LEU A 57 2.61 -9.44 12.84
CA LEU A 57 2.46 -9.83 14.24
C LEU A 57 1.39 -8.97 14.94
N GLY A 58 1.35 -7.66 14.66
CA GLY A 58 0.28 -6.77 15.13
C GLY A 58 -1.11 -7.15 14.63
N LEU A 59 -1.21 -7.56 13.35
CA LEU A 59 -2.47 -8.00 12.76
C LEU A 59 -3.00 -9.28 13.42
N PHE A 60 -2.13 -10.22 13.78
CA PHE A 60 -2.50 -11.45 14.48
C PHE A 60 -2.68 -11.26 16.00
N SER A 61 -1.97 -10.30 16.61
CA SER A 61 -2.05 -10.08 18.05
C SER A 61 -3.41 -9.54 18.49
N GLY A 62 -4.07 -8.72 17.66
CA GLY A 62 -5.43 -8.20 17.93
C GLY A 62 -6.45 -9.29 18.27
N PRO A 63 -6.78 -10.20 17.32
CA PRO A 63 -7.71 -11.30 17.59
C PRO A 63 -7.20 -12.25 18.68
N LEU A 64 -5.88 -12.49 18.76
CA LEU A 64 -5.32 -13.35 19.81
C LEU A 64 -5.55 -12.79 21.22
N ILE A 65 -5.35 -11.48 21.42
CA ILE A 65 -5.61 -10.82 22.70
C ILE A 65 -7.09 -10.92 23.08
N LEU A 66 -8.00 -10.72 22.11
CA LEU A 66 -9.44 -10.86 22.37
C LEU A 66 -9.81 -12.28 22.80
N ILE A 67 -9.25 -13.30 22.13
CA ILE A 67 -9.46 -14.71 22.51
C ILE A 67 -8.94 -14.97 23.93
N LEU A 68 -7.74 -14.47 24.26
CA LEU A 68 -7.13 -14.64 25.59
C LEU A 68 -7.89 -13.93 26.71
N LEU A 69 -8.57 -12.83 26.40
CA LEU A 69 -9.43 -12.09 27.35
C LEU A 69 -10.83 -12.70 27.51
N GLY A 70 -11.10 -13.87 26.91
CA GLY A 70 -12.36 -14.59 27.05
C GLY A 70 -13.39 -14.30 25.96
N GLY A 71 -12.98 -13.72 24.82
CA GLY A 71 -13.86 -13.39 23.69
C GLY A 71 -14.38 -14.58 22.87
N GLY A 72 -13.90 -15.81 23.14
CA GLY A 72 -14.27 -17.01 22.37
C GLY A 72 -13.66 -17.04 20.96
N LEU A 73 -14.00 -18.08 20.19
CA LEU A 73 -13.61 -18.22 18.78
C LEU A 73 -14.68 -17.67 17.81
N GLY A 74 -15.82 -17.22 18.34
CA GLY A 74 -16.87 -16.59 17.56
C GLY A 74 -16.43 -15.26 16.96
N ASN A 75 -17.11 -14.86 15.89
CA ASN A 75 -16.87 -13.59 15.20
C ASN A 75 -18.13 -12.70 15.13
N VAL A 76 -19.12 -13.01 15.98
CA VAL A 76 -20.39 -12.28 16.09
C VAL A 76 -20.40 -11.44 17.35
N SER A 77 -20.65 -10.13 17.19
CA SER A 77 -20.75 -9.21 18.32
C SER A 77 -21.92 -9.60 19.23
N GLY A 78 -21.64 -9.82 20.52
CA GLY A 78 -22.65 -10.21 21.51
C GLY A 78 -22.98 -11.71 21.57
N ALA A 79 -22.40 -12.53 20.68
CA ALA A 79 -22.58 -13.97 20.66
C ALA A 79 -21.21 -14.68 20.48
N PRO A 80 -20.46 -14.91 21.58
CA PRO A 80 -19.05 -15.33 21.53
C PRO A 80 -18.80 -16.73 20.95
N ASP A 81 -19.85 -17.56 20.83
CA ASP A 81 -19.78 -18.89 20.24
C ASP A 81 -20.35 -18.95 18.81
N GLU A 82 -20.96 -17.88 18.31
CA GLU A 82 -21.50 -17.84 16.96
C GLU A 82 -20.43 -17.43 15.94
N VAL A 83 -20.48 -18.10 14.78
CA VAL A 83 -19.57 -17.87 13.67
C VAL A 83 -20.37 -17.58 12.41
N ILE A 84 -20.27 -16.35 11.91
CA ILE A 84 -20.71 -15.97 10.57
C ILE A 84 -19.59 -16.33 9.58
N GLY A 85 -19.95 -16.97 8.48
CA GLY A 85 -18.99 -17.39 7.46
C GLY A 85 -18.35 -18.74 7.75
N GLN A 86 -19.10 -19.67 8.34
CA GLN A 86 -18.75 -21.10 8.33
C GLN A 86 -18.26 -21.50 6.93
N PRO A 87 -17.16 -22.26 6.81
CA PRO A 87 -16.57 -22.58 5.52
C PRO A 87 -17.61 -23.29 4.66
N ALA A 88 -17.90 -22.71 3.49
CA ALA A 88 -18.92 -23.22 2.58
C ALA A 88 -18.56 -24.57 1.94
N GLY A 89 -17.36 -25.08 2.21
CA GLY A 89 -16.88 -26.37 1.75
C GLY A 89 -15.76 -26.91 2.63
N ASP A 90 -15.12 -27.98 2.17
CA ASP A 90 -14.05 -28.65 2.89
C ASP A 90 -12.76 -27.80 2.90
N ILE A 91 -11.81 -28.24 3.74
CA ILE A 91 -10.50 -27.58 3.91
C ILE A 91 -9.78 -27.43 2.56
N GLY A 92 -9.90 -28.41 1.65
CA GLY A 92 -9.29 -28.36 0.33
C GLY A 92 -9.83 -27.19 -0.51
N LEU A 93 -11.15 -27.00 -0.52
CA LEU A 93 -11.77 -25.87 -1.20
C LEU A 93 -11.33 -24.52 -0.60
N MET A 94 -11.21 -24.43 0.73
CA MET A 94 -10.77 -23.21 1.40
C MET A 94 -9.31 -22.85 1.07
N LEU A 95 -8.43 -23.86 1.03
CA LEU A 95 -7.03 -23.66 0.63
C LEU A 95 -6.92 -23.22 -0.83
N LEU A 96 -7.70 -23.84 -1.73
CA LEU A 96 -7.75 -23.46 -3.13
C LEU A 96 -8.28 -22.03 -3.30
N ALA A 97 -9.35 -21.67 -2.60
CA ALA A 97 -9.90 -20.32 -2.61
C ALA A 97 -8.87 -19.29 -2.12
N GLY A 98 -8.18 -19.57 -1.01
CA GLY A 98 -7.12 -18.72 -0.48
C GLY A 98 -5.96 -18.54 -1.47
N LEU A 99 -5.54 -19.61 -2.15
CA LEU A 99 -4.52 -19.56 -3.20
C LEU A 99 -4.98 -18.68 -4.38
N LEU A 100 -6.21 -18.87 -4.87
CA LEU A 100 -6.77 -18.09 -5.96
C LEU A 100 -6.89 -16.60 -5.60
N VAL A 101 -7.31 -16.28 -4.37
CA VAL A 101 -7.32 -14.90 -3.87
C VAL A 101 -5.90 -14.34 -3.77
N GLY A 102 -4.94 -15.13 -3.31
CA GLY A 102 -3.53 -14.72 -3.26
C GLY A 102 -2.95 -14.40 -4.64
N VAL A 103 -3.18 -15.28 -5.62
CA VAL A 103 -2.77 -15.05 -7.02
C VAL A 103 -3.49 -13.82 -7.59
N GLY A 104 -4.81 -13.71 -7.37
CA GLY A 104 -5.61 -12.58 -7.84
C GLY A 104 -5.14 -11.24 -7.29
N THR A 105 -4.82 -11.16 -6.00
CA THR A 105 -4.31 -9.93 -5.37
C THR A 105 -2.90 -9.57 -5.86
N LYS A 106 -2.06 -10.56 -6.19
CA LYS A 106 -0.75 -10.29 -6.80
C LYS A 106 -0.87 -9.79 -8.23
N VAL A 107 -1.72 -10.42 -9.06
CA VAL A 107 -1.99 -9.99 -10.45
C VAL A 107 -2.65 -8.60 -10.47
N GLY A 108 -3.62 -8.39 -9.59
CA GLY A 108 -4.31 -7.10 -9.43
C GLY A 108 -3.48 -6.04 -8.70
N SER A 109 -2.24 -6.33 -8.31
CA SER A 109 -1.34 -5.43 -7.57
C SER A 109 -1.95 -4.80 -6.30
N GLY A 110 -2.91 -5.47 -5.67
CA GLY A 110 -3.53 -5.00 -4.44
C GLY A 110 -4.58 -5.93 -3.86
N CYS A 111 -4.94 -5.67 -2.61
CA CYS A 111 -5.91 -6.42 -1.82
C CYS A 111 -6.92 -5.46 -1.21
N THR A 112 -7.93 -5.97 -0.49
CA THR A 112 -8.98 -5.14 0.13
C THR A 112 -8.41 -4.12 1.12
N SER A 113 -7.35 -4.46 1.87
CA SER A 113 -6.67 -3.49 2.74
C SER A 113 -5.91 -2.43 1.94
N GLY A 114 -5.12 -2.83 0.94
CA GLY A 114 -4.34 -1.88 0.13
C GLY A 114 -5.20 -0.95 -0.73
N HIS A 115 -6.13 -1.50 -1.51
CA HIS A 115 -7.01 -0.71 -2.38
C HIS A 115 -8.16 -0.06 -1.61
N GLY A 116 -8.79 -0.78 -0.68
CA GLY A 116 -9.98 -0.30 0.03
C GLY A 116 -9.66 0.70 1.13
N VAL A 117 -8.73 0.38 2.03
CA VAL A 117 -8.42 1.24 3.18
C VAL A 117 -7.54 2.42 2.79
N SER A 118 -6.48 2.17 2.00
CA SER A 118 -5.52 3.23 1.63
C SER A 118 -5.71 3.77 0.21
N GLY A 119 -6.06 2.92 -0.76
CA GLY A 119 -6.14 3.30 -2.17
C GLY A 119 -7.32 4.19 -2.53
N LEU A 120 -8.49 3.98 -1.91
CA LEU A 120 -9.69 4.81 -2.15
C LEU A 120 -9.48 6.29 -1.81
N ALA A 121 -8.61 6.58 -0.84
CA ALA A 121 -8.27 7.95 -0.46
C ALA A 121 -7.50 8.71 -1.56
N GLN A 122 -6.89 7.99 -2.53
CA GLN A 122 -6.18 8.58 -3.67
C GLN A 122 -7.11 8.84 -4.88
N GLY A 123 -8.40 8.55 -4.76
CA GLY A 123 -9.41 8.71 -5.82
C GLY A 123 -9.55 7.45 -6.69
N MET A 124 -10.79 7.08 -6.99
CA MET A 124 -11.10 5.95 -7.88
C MET A 124 -11.40 6.37 -9.32
N ASP A 125 -11.65 7.66 -9.54
CA ASP A 125 -12.12 8.13 -10.84
C ASP A 125 -10.99 8.12 -11.85
N LEU A 126 -11.04 7.12 -12.73
CA LEU A 126 -10.34 7.17 -14.00
C LEU A 126 -11.29 7.81 -15.02
N SER A 127 -11.18 9.13 -15.20
CA SER A 127 -11.94 9.91 -16.19
C SER A 127 -11.51 9.57 -17.63
N ALA A 128 -11.75 8.33 -18.06
CA ALA A 128 -11.44 7.81 -19.39
C ALA A 128 -12.52 6.81 -19.87
N SER A 129 -12.67 6.68 -21.18
CA SER A 129 -13.55 5.65 -21.77
C SER A 129 -12.87 4.28 -21.75
N VAL A 130 -13.65 3.20 -21.66
CA VAL A 130 -13.15 1.83 -21.83
C VAL A 130 -12.83 1.47 -23.29
N ALA A 131 -13.33 2.26 -24.25
CA ALA A 131 -13.22 1.97 -25.68
C ALA A 131 -11.78 1.81 -26.22
N PRO A 132 -10.77 2.59 -25.81
CA PRO A 132 -9.39 2.42 -26.28
C PRO A 132 -8.78 1.08 -25.85
N PHE A 133 -9.14 0.57 -24.66
CA PHE A 133 -8.64 -0.70 -24.16
C PHE A 133 -9.25 -1.89 -24.92
N ILE A 134 -10.55 -1.83 -25.21
CA ILE A 134 -11.29 -2.91 -25.91
C ILE A 134 -11.01 -2.89 -27.42
N LEU A 135 -11.17 -1.73 -28.07
CA LEU A 135 -11.15 -1.64 -29.54
C LEU A 135 -9.73 -1.61 -30.12
N ARG A 136 -8.75 -1.15 -29.34
CA ARG A 136 -7.36 -0.97 -29.81
C ARG A 136 -6.34 -1.74 -28.98
N GLY A 137 -6.77 -2.45 -27.93
CA GLY A 137 -5.87 -3.22 -27.08
C GLY A 137 -4.82 -2.38 -26.36
N VAL A 138 -5.09 -1.08 -26.14
CA VAL A 138 -4.14 -0.20 -25.46
C VAL A 138 -3.99 -0.66 -24.01
N PRO A 139 -2.78 -0.87 -23.48
CA PRO A 139 -2.59 -1.23 -22.08
C PRO A 139 -2.58 0.01 -21.18
N LEU A 140 -3.19 -0.09 -20.00
CA LEU A 140 -3.01 0.86 -18.89
C LEU A 140 -2.01 0.26 -17.90
N ALA A 141 -0.80 0.78 -17.88
CA ALA A 141 0.27 0.30 -17.00
C ALA A 141 0.34 1.14 -15.71
N GLY A 142 0.05 0.53 -14.56
CA GLY A 142 0.30 1.13 -13.26
C GLY A 142 1.79 1.14 -12.94
N ILE A 143 2.35 2.31 -12.65
CA ILE A 143 3.76 2.47 -12.26
C ILE A 143 3.81 2.81 -10.77
N ASP A 144 4.35 1.90 -9.96
CA ASP A 144 4.69 2.12 -8.56
C ASP A 144 6.21 2.07 -8.37
N SER A 145 6.77 3.07 -7.72
CA SER A 145 8.19 3.12 -7.36
C SER A 145 8.42 2.80 -5.87
N VAL A 146 7.38 2.80 -5.03
CA VAL A 146 7.51 2.73 -3.57
C VAL A 146 7.81 1.32 -3.11
N MET A 147 7.13 0.31 -3.66
CA MET A 147 7.21 -1.08 -3.19
C MET A 147 7.97 -2.01 -4.15
N ARG A 148 8.68 -1.49 -5.15
CA ARG A 148 9.49 -2.34 -6.05
C ARG A 148 10.58 -3.13 -5.32
N ALA A 149 10.80 -4.35 -5.80
CA ALA A 149 11.88 -5.21 -5.37
C ALA A 149 13.25 -4.55 -5.62
N TYR A 150 14.21 -4.83 -4.74
CA TYR A 150 15.54 -4.22 -4.80
C TYR A 150 16.26 -4.49 -6.12
N ALA A 151 16.21 -5.72 -6.64
CA ALA A 151 16.85 -6.09 -7.90
C ALA A 151 16.37 -5.22 -9.08
N ASP A 152 15.06 -4.94 -9.14
CA ASP A 152 14.51 -4.07 -10.20
C ASP A 152 14.95 -2.62 -10.03
N ARG A 153 15.10 -2.15 -8.79
CA ARG A 153 15.63 -0.79 -8.52
C ARG A 153 17.06 -0.67 -9.02
N VAL A 154 17.91 -1.65 -8.72
CA VAL A 154 19.31 -1.67 -9.18
C VAL A 154 19.38 -1.67 -10.70
N GLU A 155 18.60 -2.53 -11.35
CA GLU A 155 18.54 -2.58 -12.81
C GLU A 155 18.00 -1.28 -13.41
N SER A 156 16.99 -0.67 -12.79
CA SER A 156 16.44 0.61 -13.22
C SER A 156 17.47 1.73 -13.10
N TRP A 157 18.20 1.82 -11.98
CA TRP A 157 19.29 2.79 -11.81
C TRP A 157 20.44 2.57 -12.78
N ARG A 158 20.81 1.31 -13.03
CA ARG A 158 21.82 0.95 -14.03
C ARG A 158 21.42 1.42 -15.42
N ARG A 159 20.17 1.17 -15.83
CA ARG A 159 19.62 1.64 -17.11
C ARG A 159 19.55 3.16 -17.16
N LEU A 160 19.12 3.80 -16.07
CA LEU A 160 19.03 5.24 -15.98
C LEU A 160 20.40 5.89 -16.23
N GLY A 161 21.48 5.36 -15.64
CA GLY A 161 22.84 5.83 -15.88
C GLY A 161 23.35 5.61 -17.32
N GLN A 162 22.75 4.69 -18.08
CA GLN A 162 23.07 4.47 -19.50
C GLN A 162 22.25 5.35 -20.45
N LEU A 163 21.04 5.73 -20.02
CA LEU A 163 20.09 6.49 -20.83
C LEU A 163 20.20 7.99 -20.60
N LEU A 164 20.60 8.42 -19.40
CA LEU A 164 20.75 9.82 -19.07
C LEU A 164 22.08 10.37 -19.61
N VAL A 165 21.97 11.48 -20.34
CA VAL A 165 23.11 12.29 -20.76
C VAL A 165 23.33 13.37 -19.70
N PRO A 166 24.52 13.46 -19.06
CA PRO A 166 24.78 14.40 -17.97
C PRO A 166 24.41 15.85 -18.30
N GLU A 167 24.75 16.31 -19.50
CA GLU A 167 24.48 17.68 -19.93
C GLU A 167 22.98 17.98 -20.02
N GLN A 168 22.15 16.98 -20.35
CA GLN A 168 20.70 17.12 -20.38
C GLN A 168 20.12 17.17 -18.96
N LEU A 169 20.71 16.43 -18.03
CA LEU A 169 20.30 16.43 -16.63
C LEU A 169 20.64 17.78 -15.97
N ASP A 170 21.82 18.32 -16.25
CA ASP A 170 22.24 19.64 -15.77
C ASP A 170 21.33 20.75 -16.31
N ALA A 171 20.94 20.67 -17.59
CA ALA A 171 20.06 21.64 -18.22
C ALA A 171 18.65 21.73 -17.59
N ILE A 172 18.22 20.69 -16.87
CA ILE A 172 16.92 20.66 -16.17
C ILE A 172 17.06 20.75 -14.65
N THR A 173 18.27 20.92 -14.13
CA THR A 173 18.54 20.92 -12.68
C THR A 173 18.77 22.33 -12.17
N SER A 174 18.08 22.71 -11.09
CA SER A 174 18.36 23.90 -10.31
C SER A 174 18.75 23.53 -8.88
N SER A 175 19.71 24.25 -8.31
CA SER A 175 20.16 24.03 -6.93
C SER A 175 19.63 25.12 -6.01
N ILE A 176 19.12 24.71 -4.85
CA ILE A 176 18.66 25.61 -3.79
C ILE A 176 19.34 25.29 -2.46
N ALA A 177 19.35 26.25 -1.52
CA ALA A 177 19.74 25.97 -0.15
C ALA A 177 18.62 25.22 0.59
N LEU A 178 18.96 24.57 1.71
CA LEU A 178 17.96 23.91 2.56
C LEU A 178 16.90 24.89 3.09
N ASP A 179 17.31 26.13 3.37
CA ASP A 179 16.41 27.17 3.89
C ASP A 179 15.30 27.54 2.88
N ASP A 180 15.55 27.35 1.58
CA ASP A 180 14.60 27.65 0.50
C ASP A 180 13.66 26.47 0.20
N ALA A 181 13.82 25.32 0.87
CA ALA A 181 13.12 24.09 0.52
C ALA A 181 11.60 24.19 0.68
N ILE A 182 11.13 24.93 1.69
CA ILE A 182 9.69 25.10 1.94
C ILE A 182 9.04 25.93 0.84
N GLU A 183 9.65 27.05 0.46
CA GLU A 183 9.17 27.91 -0.63
C GLU A 183 9.16 27.14 -1.97
N ALA A 184 10.21 26.35 -2.23
CA ALA A 184 10.29 25.51 -3.40
C ALA A 184 9.17 24.44 -3.46
N VAL A 185 8.74 23.91 -2.32
CA VAL A 185 7.59 22.97 -2.26
C VAL A 185 6.29 23.69 -2.63
N ASP A 186 6.06 24.91 -2.12
CA ASP A 186 4.87 25.71 -2.46
C ASP A 186 4.83 26.03 -3.97
N ASP A 187 5.97 26.38 -4.55
CA ASP A 187 6.11 26.63 -5.98
C ASP A 187 5.92 25.35 -6.82
N LEU A 188 6.40 24.20 -6.32
CA LEU A 188 6.19 22.90 -6.97
C LEU A 188 4.71 22.54 -7.01
N LEU A 189 4.01 22.68 -5.88
CA LEU A 189 2.57 22.39 -5.77
C LEU A 189 1.72 23.34 -6.64
N ALA A 190 2.16 24.58 -6.78
CA ALA A 190 1.53 25.56 -7.68
C ALA A 190 1.89 25.35 -9.17
N GLY A 191 2.73 24.37 -9.51
CA GLY A 191 3.16 24.07 -10.88
C GLY A 191 4.09 25.13 -11.49
N ARG A 192 4.77 25.94 -10.65
CA ARG A 192 5.71 26.98 -11.10
C ARG A 192 7.11 26.45 -11.41
N ILE A 193 7.47 25.28 -10.88
CA ILE A 193 8.76 24.64 -11.11
C ILE A 193 8.73 23.75 -12.36
N ARG A 194 9.75 23.89 -13.20
CA ARG A 194 10.03 22.98 -14.33
C ARG A 194 11.40 22.36 -14.14
N GLY A 195 11.50 21.04 -14.36
CA GLY A 195 12.76 20.30 -14.22
C GLY A 195 12.90 19.60 -12.87
N ARG A 196 14.10 19.64 -12.30
CA ARG A 196 14.50 18.99 -11.05
C ARG A 196 15.15 20.01 -10.13
N VAL A 197 14.80 19.98 -8.85
CA VAL A 197 15.42 20.80 -7.81
C VAL A 197 16.32 19.90 -6.98
N VAL A 198 17.56 20.33 -6.78
CA VAL A 198 18.54 19.69 -5.90
C VAL A 198 18.75 20.58 -4.68
N VAL A 199 18.45 20.04 -3.50
CA VAL A 199 18.70 20.75 -2.24
C VAL A 199 20.14 20.49 -1.83
N THR A 200 20.92 21.55 -1.74
CA THR A 200 22.32 21.46 -1.31
C THR A 200 22.36 21.43 0.21
N MET A 201 22.87 20.32 0.76
CA MET A 201 23.11 20.20 2.20
C MET A 201 24.46 20.84 2.50
N ALA A 202 24.50 21.84 3.38
CA ALA A 202 25.77 22.32 3.92
C ALA A 202 26.40 21.19 4.75
N LEU A 203 27.61 20.76 4.36
CA LEU A 203 28.48 19.90 5.16
C LEU A 203 29.36 20.76 6.07
#